data_AF-A0A519M629-F1
#
_entry.id   AF-A0A519M629-F1
#
_cell.length_a   1.000
_cell.length_b   1.000
_cell.length_c   1.000
_cell.angle_alpha   90.00
_cell.angle_beta   90.00
_cell.angle_gamma   90.00
#
_symmetry.space_group_name_H-M   'P 1'
#
loop_
_entity.id
_entity.type
_entity.pdbx_description
1 polymer ?
#
loop_
_entity_poly.entity_id
_entity_poly.type
_entity_poly.pdbx_seq_one_letter_code
_entity_poly.pdbx_strand_id
1 'polypeptide(L)'
;MKSPTTPATLRDLIREGDRFTDRDFMNALGIGHLKLKRAEADPSLFTVAELQILATLTGHPLKRLLDLVTAEMERNPQVAEAVAGKVEAAKGQVVGRKIAPPGLSDTFQPVARVVTQPKAKATKAT
;
A
#
# COMPACT_ATOMS: atom_id res chain seq x y z
N MET A 1 -22.57 13.55 -28.48
CA MET A 1 -22.47 13.56 -27.01
C MET A 1 -21.43 12.52 -26.63
N LYS A 2 -20.32 12.90 -25.97
CA LYS A 2 -19.31 11.92 -25.53
C LYS A 2 -19.90 11.13 -24.36
N SER A 3 -19.94 9.82 -24.48
CA SER A 3 -20.30 8.90 -23.40
C SER A 3 -19.46 9.23 -22.16
N PRO A 4 -20.01 9.16 -20.93
CA PRO A 4 -19.21 9.33 -19.73
C PRO A 4 -18.21 8.18 -19.66
N THR A 5 -16.98 8.43 -20.11
CA THR A 5 -15.87 7.50 -19.96
C THR A 5 -15.61 7.37 -18.46
N THR A 6 -15.79 6.18 -17.90
CA THR A 6 -15.42 5.91 -16.50
C THR A 6 -13.96 6.37 -16.30
N PRO A 7 -13.69 7.30 -15.38
CA PRO A 7 -12.35 7.85 -15.20
C PRO A 7 -11.36 6.74 -14.86
N ALA A 8 -10.24 6.71 -15.57
CA ALA A 8 -9.23 5.64 -15.45
C ALA A 8 -8.28 5.86 -14.26
N THR A 9 -8.21 7.10 -13.75
CA THR A 9 -7.35 7.54 -12.64
C THR A 9 -8.13 8.40 -11.64
N LEU A 10 -7.61 8.51 -10.41
CA LEU A 10 -8.07 9.42 -9.37
C LEU A 10 -8.04 10.87 -9.88
N ARG A 11 -6.95 11.25 -10.57
CA ARG A 11 -6.79 12.59 -11.13
C ARG A 11 -7.92 12.91 -12.11
N ASP A 12 -8.23 12.00 -13.03
CA ASP A 12 -9.31 12.20 -14.00
C ASP A 12 -10.66 12.35 -13.31
N LEU A 13 -10.92 11.57 -12.26
CA LEU A 13 -12.15 11.66 -11.46
C LEU A 13 -12.25 13.03 -10.77
N ILE A 14 -11.23 13.46 -10.02
CA ILE A 14 -11.31 14.71 -9.25
C ILE A 14 -11.28 15.96 -10.13
N ARG A 15 -10.74 15.87 -11.35
CA ARG A 15 -10.70 16.95 -12.34
C ARG A 15 -11.87 16.90 -13.33
N GLU A 16 -12.81 15.98 -13.17
CA GLU A 16 -13.94 15.83 -14.09
C GLU A 16 -14.75 17.14 -14.19
N GLY A 17 -14.84 17.64 -15.43
CA GLY A 17 -15.59 18.85 -15.77
C GLY A 17 -14.90 20.17 -15.38
N ASP A 18 -13.61 20.15 -15.04
CA ASP A 18 -12.81 21.35 -14.68
C ASP A 18 -13.48 22.25 -13.62
N ARG A 19 -14.24 21.64 -12.71
CA ARG A 19 -15.08 22.34 -11.71
C ARG A 19 -14.28 23.06 -10.63
N PHE A 20 -13.05 22.61 -10.38
CA PHE A 20 -12.19 23.08 -9.30
C PHE A 20 -10.79 23.36 -9.81
N THR A 21 -10.25 24.51 -9.40
CA THR A 21 -8.87 24.92 -9.69
C THR A 21 -7.90 24.29 -8.71
N ASP A 22 -6.60 24.33 -9.04
CA ASP A 22 -5.54 23.95 -8.09
C ASP A 22 -5.63 24.73 -6.78
N ARG A 23 -6.05 26.00 -6.83
CA ARG A 23 -6.21 26.83 -5.63
C ARG A 23 -7.32 26.29 -4.73
N ASP A 24 -8.43 25.82 -5.30
CA ASP A 24 -9.53 25.25 -4.53
C ASP A 24 -9.10 23.98 -3.81
N PHE A 25 -8.39 23.09 -4.51
CA PHE A 25 -7.83 21.88 -3.91
C PHE A 25 -6.80 22.20 -2.83
N MET A 26 -5.86 23.13 -3.08
CA MET A 26 -4.87 23.54 -2.09
C MET A 26 -5.52 24.09 -0.83
N ASN A 27 -6.54 24.94 -0.98
CA ASN A 27 -7.28 25.52 0.13
C ASN A 27 -8.03 24.45 0.93
N ALA A 28 -8.72 23.54 0.25
CA ALA A 28 -9.48 22.48 0.90
C ALA A 28 -8.57 21.50 1.66
N LEU A 29 -7.41 21.16 1.09
CA LEU A 29 -6.47 20.20 1.66
C LEU A 29 -5.48 20.83 2.66
N GLY A 30 -5.32 22.15 2.67
CA GLY A 30 -4.30 22.84 3.45
C GLY A 30 -2.88 22.49 3.01
N ILE A 31 -2.66 22.26 1.71
CA ILE A 31 -1.35 21.85 1.15
C ILE A 31 -0.88 22.82 0.06
N GLY A 32 0.44 22.89 -0.13
CA GLY A 32 1.04 23.66 -1.21
C GLY A 32 0.98 22.96 -2.58
N HIS A 33 1.18 23.74 -3.64
CA HIS A 33 1.07 23.30 -5.04
C HIS A 33 1.96 22.09 -5.37
N LEU A 34 3.21 22.11 -4.91
CA LEU A 34 4.15 21.01 -5.16
C LEU A 34 3.68 19.68 -4.54
N LYS A 35 3.12 19.73 -3.32
CA LYS A 35 2.57 18.54 -2.66
C LYS A 35 1.34 18.03 -3.42
N LEU A 36 0.45 18.94 -3.82
CA LEU A 36 -0.72 18.59 -4.64
C LEU A 36 -0.29 17.87 -5.92
N LYS A 37 0.64 18.45 -6.70
CA LYS A 37 1.07 17.85 -7.97
C LYS A 37 1.76 16.49 -7.81
N ARG A 38 2.52 16.31 -6.72
CA ARG A 38 3.09 15.00 -6.39
C ARG A 38 2.00 13.98 -6.06
N ALA A 39 1.01 14.34 -5.25
CA ALA A 39 -0.08 13.45 -4.89
C ALA A 39 -1.04 13.17 -6.07
N GLU A 40 -1.19 14.11 -7.01
CA GLU A 40 -1.92 13.87 -8.26
C GLU A 40 -1.19 12.91 -9.21
N ALA A 41 0.15 12.87 -9.15
CA ALA A 41 0.97 11.94 -9.93
C ALA A 41 1.11 10.56 -9.25
N ASP A 42 1.09 10.54 -7.92
CA ASP A 42 1.08 9.33 -7.10
C ASP A 42 -0.03 9.43 -6.03
N PRO A 43 -1.23 8.90 -6.35
CA PRO A 43 -2.39 8.94 -5.46
C PRO A 43 -2.19 8.29 -4.09
N SER A 44 -1.17 7.43 -3.94
CA SER A 44 -0.85 6.78 -2.65
C SER A 44 -0.34 7.76 -1.59
N LEU A 45 0.06 8.97 -2.01
CA LEU A 45 0.53 10.03 -1.13
C LEU A 45 -0.62 10.78 -0.43
N PHE A 46 -1.87 10.56 -0.84
CA PHE A 46 -3.01 11.09 -0.09
C PHE A 46 -3.29 10.26 1.15
N THR A 47 -3.47 10.94 2.28
CA THR A 47 -4.06 10.34 3.46
C THR A 47 -5.55 10.07 3.24
N VAL A 48 -6.12 9.15 4.02
CA VAL A 48 -7.57 8.88 3.98
C VAL A 48 -8.39 10.14 4.30
N ALA A 49 -7.90 11.02 5.18
CA ALA A 49 -8.55 12.29 5.50
C ALA A 49 -8.55 13.25 4.30
N GLU A 50 -7.43 13.38 3.59
CA GLU A 50 -7.34 14.16 2.35
C GLU A 50 -8.27 13.59 1.27
N LEU A 51 -8.35 12.26 1.12
CA LEU A 51 -9.30 11.62 0.21
C LEU A 51 -10.76 11.89 0.60
N GLN A 52 -11.08 11.93 1.90
CA GLN A 52 -12.42 12.27 2.38
C GLN A 52 -12.78 13.73 2.06
N ILE A 53 -11.82 14.65 2.16
CA ILE A 53 -12.01 16.05 1.75
C ILE A 53 -12.29 16.12 0.25
N LEU A 54 -11.49 15.44 -0.57
CA LEU A 54 -11.68 15.39 -2.02
C LEU A 54 -13.03 14.78 -2.41
N ALA A 55 -13.42 13.68 -1.78
CA ALA A 55 -14.71 13.02 -1.97
C ALA A 55 -15.87 13.99 -1.71
N THR A 56 -15.80 14.71 -0.58
CA THR A 56 -16.81 15.69 -0.19
C THR A 56 -16.86 16.87 -1.16
N LEU A 57 -15.69 17.41 -1.55
CA LEU A 57 -15.58 18.55 -2.47
C LEU A 57 -16.11 18.21 -3.87
N THR A 58 -15.79 17.03 -4.38
CA THR A 58 -16.13 16.63 -5.76
C THR A 58 -17.50 15.97 -5.89
N GLY A 59 -18.13 15.60 -4.77
CA GLY A 59 -19.42 14.91 -4.74
C GLY A 59 -19.33 13.42 -5.08
N HIS A 60 -18.18 12.79 -4.82
CA HIS A 60 -17.96 11.36 -5.08
C HIS A 60 -17.88 10.56 -3.77
N PRO A 61 -18.29 9.28 -3.74
CA PRO A 61 -18.11 8.44 -2.57
C PRO A 61 -16.63 8.19 -2.25
N LEU A 62 -16.22 8.27 -0.98
CA LEU A 62 -14.84 7.97 -0.56
C LEU A 62 -14.36 6.60 -1.06
N LYS A 63 -15.21 5.58 -0.99
CA LYS A 63 -14.87 4.23 -1.45
C LYS A 63 -14.39 4.22 -2.91
N ARG A 64 -15.01 5.02 -3.78
CA ARG A 64 -14.63 5.10 -5.19
C ARG A 64 -13.21 5.67 -5.37
N LEU A 65 -12.84 6.67 -4.56
CA LEU A 65 -11.50 7.24 -4.59
C LEU A 65 -10.47 6.21 -4.08
N LEU A 66 -10.78 5.51 -3.00
CA LEU A 66 -9.92 4.45 -2.46
C LEU A 66 -9.71 3.31 -3.47
N ASP A 67 -10.78 2.84 -4.10
CA ASP A 67 -10.71 1.79 -5.13
C ASP A 67 -9.78 2.22 -6.29
N LEU A 68 -9.84 3.48 -6.73
CA LEU A 68 -8.96 4.02 -7.76
C LEU A 68 -7.50 4.12 -7.29
N VAL A 69 -7.26 4.62 -6.08
CA VAL A 69 -5.90 4.70 -5.50
C VAL A 69 -5.27 3.30 -5.46
N THR A 70 -6.00 2.29 -4.96
CA THR A 70 -5.51 0.91 -4.90
C THR A 70 -5.23 0.37 -6.31
N ALA A 71 -6.16 0.55 -7.25
CA ALA A 71 -5.97 0.08 -8.62
C ALA A 71 -4.79 0.77 -9.34
N GLU A 72 -4.50 2.04 -9.04
CA GLU A 72 -3.32 2.73 -9.59
C GLU A 72 -2.02 2.27 -8.95
N MET A 73 -2.01 2.02 -7.63
CA MET A 73 -0.84 1.47 -6.95
C MET A 73 -0.47 0.08 -7.50
N GLU A 74 -1.46 -0.78 -7.73
CA GLU A 74 -1.25 -2.12 -8.31
C GLU A 74 -0.69 -2.07 -9.73
N ARG A 75 -1.04 -1.03 -10.51
CA ARG A 75 -0.52 -0.80 -11.86
C ARG A 75 0.88 -0.20 -11.87
N ASN A 76 1.37 0.34 -10.75
CA ASN A 76 2.67 0.99 -10.67
C ASN A 76 3.74 0.07 -10.05
N PRO A 77 4.56 -0.62 -10.85
CA PRO A 77 5.58 -1.54 -10.35
C PRO A 77 6.62 -0.84 -9.45
N GLN A 78 6.87 0.46 -9.65
CA GLN A 78 7.82 1.23 -8.84
C GLN A 78 7.32 1.41 -7.40
N VAL A 79 5.99 1.52 -7.19
CA VAL A 79 5.39 1.59 -5.85
C VAL A 79 5.56 0.25 -5.16
N ALA A 80 5.29 -0.87 -5.84
CA ALA A 80 5.47 -2.21 -5.30
C ALA A 80 6.92 -2.47 -4.89
N GLU A 81 7.89 -2.11 -5.74
CA GLU A 81 9.33 -2.23 -5.45
C GLU A 81 9.77 -1.35 -4.27
N ALA A 82 9.33 -0.08 -4.23
CA ALA A 82 9.65 0.85 -3.14
C ALA A 82 9.05 0.38 -1.80
N VAL A 83 7.83 -0.18 -1.81
CA VAL A 83 7.20 -0.77 -0.63
C VAL A 83 7.97 -2.01 -0.18
N ALA A 84 8.32 -2.91 -1.10
CA ALA A 84 9.10 -4.11 -0.78
C ALA A 84 10.46 -3.75 -0.14
N GLY A 85 11.19 -2.78 -0.70
CA GLY A 85 12.45 -2.29 -0.15
C GLY A 85 12.31 -1.71 1.27
N LYS A 86 11.24 -0.93 1.52
CA LYS A 86 10.93 -0.42 2.87
C LYS A 86 10.59 -1.54 3.85
N VAL A 87 9.85 -2.55 3.41
CA VAL A 87 9.48 -3.71 4.24
C VAL A 87 10.71 -4.53 4.62
N GLU A 88 11.62 -4.80 3.69
CA GLU A 88 12.88 -5.50 3.99
C GLU A 88 13.77 -4.71 4.94
N ALA A 89 13.89 -3.39 4.74
CA ALA A 89 14.58 -2.52 5.68
C ALA A 89 13.95 -2.54 7.09
N ALA A 90 12.62 -2.52 7.17
CA ALA A 90 11.89 -2.60 8.44
C ALA A 90 12.09 -3.97 9.14
N LYS A 91 12.07 -5.08 8.39
CA LYS A 91 12.36 -6.42 8.93
C LYS A 91 13.75 -6.49 9.56
N GLY A 92 14.75 -5.89 8.91
CA GLY A 92 16.12 -5.79 9.46
C GLY A 92 16.19 -5.05 10.80
N GLN A 93 15.30 -4.09 11.05
CA GLN A 93 15.23 -3.34 12.32
C GLN A 93 14.52 -4.09 13.45
N VAL A 94 13.74 -5.13 13.15
CA VAL A 94 13.03 -5.94 14.15
C VAL A 94 13.96 -7.01 14.75
N VAL A 95 15.00 -7.45 14.01
CA VAL A 95 16.02 -8.39 14.49
C VAL A 95 16.86 -7.70 15.58
N GLY A 96 16.54 -7.98 16.85
CA GLY A 96 17.22 -7.40 18.02
C GLY A 96 16.29 -6.70 19.02
N ARG A 97 15.01 -6.45 18.67
CA ARG A 97 14.02 -6.07 19.68
C ARG A 97 13.60 -7.32 20.46
N LYS A 98 13.94 -7.37 21.75
CA LYS A 98 13.37 -8.34 22.70
C LYS A 98 11.87 -8.08 22.84
N ILE A 99 11.08 -8.54 21.89
CA ILE A 99 9.62 -8.59 22.03
C ILE A 99 9.27 -10.03 22.38
N ALA A 100 9.46 -10.37 23.64
CA ALA A 100 8.59 -11.34 24.27
C ALA A 100 7.77 -10.53 25.29
N PRO A 101 6.48 -10.22 25.05
CA PRO A 101 5.60 -10.02 26.18
C PRO A 101 5.65 -11.31 27.01
N PRO A 102 5.71 -11.23 28.36
CA PRO A 102 5.74 -12.42 29.19
C PRO A 102 4.49 -13.26 28.88
N GLY A 103 4.68 -14.45 28.31
CA GLY A 103 3.61 -15.43 28.03
C GLY A 103 3.32 -15.79 26.56
N LEU A 104 4.13 -15.38 25.57
CA LEU A 104 3.85 -15.63 24.13
C LEU A 104 4.94 -16.42 23.39
N SER A 105 5.71 -17.25 24.09
CA SER A 105 6.79 -18.07 23.51
C SER A 105 6.32 -19.39 22.88
N ASP A 106 5.07 -19.81 23.07
CA ASP A 106 4.70 -21.22 22.85
C ASP A 106 3.83 -21.48 21.61
N THR A 107 3.40 -20.45 20.87
CA THR A 107 2.44 -20.62 19.76
C THR A 107 3.03 -20.62 18.35
N PHE A 108 4.33 -20.40 18.18
CA PHE A 108 4.96 -20.50 16.86
C PHE A 108 6.01 -21.62 16.84
N GLN A 109 5.53 -22.86 16.72
CA GLN A 109 6.41 -23.93 16.25
C GLN A 109 6.55 -23.84 14.73
N PRO A 110 7.77 -23.69 14.18
CA PRO A 110 7.99 -23.77 12.75
C PRO A 110 7.72 -25.20 12.29
N VAL A 111 6.71 -25.38 11.42
CA VAL A 111 6.47 -26.63 10.71
C VAL A 111 7.58 -26.82 9.69
N ALA A 112 8.73 -27.34 10.12
CA ALA A 112 9.78 -27.78 9.21
C ALA A 112 10.58 -28.91 9.84
N ARG A 113 10.13 -30.14 9.60
CA ARG A 113 11.04 -31.27 9.38
C ARG A 113 10.34 -32.31 8.50
N VAL A 114 10.44 -32.08 7.19
CA VAL A 114 10.36 -33.17 6.21
C VAL A 114 11.37 -34.22 6.65
N VAL A 115 10.85 -35.41 6.88
CA VAL A 115 11.53 -36.60 7.39
C VAL A 115 12.75 -36.91 6.52
N THR A 116 13.97 -36.67 7.02
CA THR A 116 15.16 -37.34 6.51
C THR A 116 15.24 -38.71 7.18
N GLN A 117 15.04 -39.77 6.39
CA GLN A 117 15.24 -41.15 6.85
C GLN A 117 16.69 -41.36 7.31
N PRO A 118 16.94 -42.08 8.42
CA PRO A 118 18.29 -42.38 8.86
C PRO A 118 18.93 -43.48 8.00
N LYS A 119 20.12 -43.16 7.50
CA LYS A 119 21.06 -44.04 6.82
C LYS A 119 21.57 -45.10 7.82
N ALA A 120 21.19 -46.36 7.64
CA ALA A 120 21.71 -47.47 8.44
C ALA A 120 23.17 -47.81 8.04
N LYS A 121 24.08 -47.69 9.01
CA LYS A 121 25.39 -48.35 9.11
C LYS A 121 25.25 -49.26 10.35
N ALA A 122 25.73 -50.49 10.46
CA ALA A 122 26.56 -51.39 9.65
C ALA A 122 26.40 -52.80 10.27
N THR A 123 26.86 -53.86 9.62
CA THR A 123 27.62 -54.94 10.29
C THR A 123 28.27 -55.86 9.26
N LYS A 124 29.48 -56.31 9.60
CA LYS A 124 30.35 -57.23 8.86
C LYS A 124 30.46 -58.54 9.67
N ALA A 125 30.86 -59.61 9.00
CA ALA A 125 31.11 -60.99 9.46
C ALA A 125 29.91 -61.93 9.23
N THR A 126 30.05 -63.10 8.59
CA THR A 126 31.22 -63.98 8.41
C THR A 126 31.09 -64.71 7.07
#